data_AF-A0A935HM06-F1
#
_entry.id   AF-A0A935HM06-F1
#
_cell.length_a   1.000
_cell.length_b   1.000
_cell.length_c   1.000
_cell.angle_alpha   90.00
_cell.angle_beta   90.00
_cell.angle_gamma   90.00
#
_symmetry.space_group_name_H-M   'P 1'
#
loop_
_entity.id
_entity.type
_entity.pdbx_description
1 polymer ?
#
loop_
_entity_poly.entity_id
_entity_poly.type
_entity_poly.pdbx_seq_one_letter_code
_entity_poly.pdbx_strand_id
1 'polypeptide(L)'
;IACGLATDGDADRIGLYDAKGDFIDSHHIILLLIHYLVNYKKFTGKVVVAFITTPKVEEDIVALLSLEYQGHQDEFKYIAEIVVR
;
A
#
# COMPACT_ATOMS: atom_id res chain seq x y z
N ILE A 1 6.00 -20.91 4.93
CA ILE A 1 6.25 -19.71 4.10
C ILE A 1 7.47 -19.05 4.71
N ALA A 2 8.58 -18.96 3.96
CA ALA A 2 9.76 -18.21 4.40
C ALA A 2 9.70 -16.84 3.71
N CYS A 3 9.81 -15.77 4.48
CA CYS A 3 9.95 -14.40 3.97
C CYS A 3 10.86 -13.62 4.90
N GLY A 4 11.54 -12.61 4.36
CA GLY A 4 12.36 -11.66 5.12
C GLY A 4 11.65 -10.33 5.23
N LEU A 5 11.57 -9.76 6.43
CA LEU A 5 11.06 -8.42 6.66
C LEU A 5 12.16 -7.57 7.29
N ALA A 6 12.41 -6.40 6.73
CA ALA A 6 13.36 -5.43 7.25
C ALA A 6 12.66 -4.08 7.45
N THR A 7 13.13 -3.32 8.43
CA THR A 7 12.69 -1.94 8.71
C THR A 7 13.90 -1.01 8.70
N ASP A 8 13.66 0.29 8.52
CA ASP A 8 14.71 1.31 8.64
C ASP A 8 14.89 1.81 10.08
N GLY A 9 15.65 2.90 10.26
CA GLY A 9 16.19 3.32 11.55
C GLY A 9 15.16 3.80 12.57
N ASP A 10 14.06 4.40 12.12
CA ASP A 10 12.89 4.80 12.91
C ASP A 10 11.68 3.88 12.68
N ALA A 11 11.84 2.85 11.85
CA ALA A 11 10.87 1.79 11.58
C ALA A 11 9.54 2.27 10.97
N ASP A 12 9.56 3.37 10.22
CA ASP A 12 8.40 3.86 9.47
C ASP A 12 8.28 3.22 8.08
N ARG A 13 9.33 2.53 7.61
CA ARG A 13 9.35 1.81 6.33
C ARG A 13 9.58 0.32 6.50
N ILE A 14 9.10 -0.43 5.51
CA ILE A 14 9.30 -1.87 5.40
C ILE A 14 9.92 -2.25 4.05
N GLY A 15 10.82 -3.24 4.08
CA GLY A 15 11.30 -3.98 2.91
C GLY A 15 10.94 -5.45 3.07
N LEU A 16 10.42 -6.07 2.00
CA LEU A 16 9.97 -7.46 2.00
C LEU A 16 10.77 -8.27 0.98
N TYR A 17 11.21 -9.45 1.40
CA TYR A 17 11.88 -10.44 0.56
C TYR A 17 11.12 -11.75 0.59
N ASP A 18 11.04 -12.42 -0.55
CA ASP A 18 10.41 -13.73 -0.65
C ASP A 18 11.33 -14.88 -0.18
N ALA A 19 10.86 -16.11 -0.29
CA ALA A 19 11.61 -17.30 0.13
C ALA A 19 12.89 -17.55 -0.70
N LYS A 20 13.00 -16.96 -1.89
CA LYS A 20 14.15 -17.08 -2.79
C LYS A 20 15.17 -15.96 -2.57
N GLY A 21 14.83 -14.96 -1.75
CA GLY A 21 15.63 -13.77 -1.56
C GLY A 21 15.38 -12.71 -2.62
N ASP A 22 14.30 -12.82 -3.39
CA ASP A 22 13.90 -11.80 -4.35
C ASP A 22 13.21 -10.65 -3.59
N PHE A 23 13.60 -9.41 -3.92
CA PHE A 23 13.00 -8.21 -3.33
C PHE A 23 11.60 -7.99 -3.90
N ILE A 24 10.62 -7.78 -3.02
CA ILE A 24 9.27 -7.41 -3.39
C ILE A 24 9.16 -5.88 -3.38
N ASP A 25 8.83 -5.28 -4.52
CA ASP A 25 8.72 -3.83 -4.60
C ASP A 25 7.51 -3.28 -3.84
N SER A 26 7.60 -1.99 -3.50
CA SER A 26 6.62 -1.30 -2.66
C SER A 26 5.19 -1.33 -3.24
N HIS A 27 5.01 -1.33 -4.56
CA HIS A 27 3.66 -1.36 -5.13
C HIS A 27 2.96 -2.69 -4.87
N HIS A 28 3.68 -3.81 -5.03
CA HIS A 28 3.15 -5.12 -4.69
C HIS A 28 2.87 -5.25 -3.19
N ILE A 29 3.72 -4.70 -2.33
CA ILE A 29 3.49 -4.69 -0.87
C ILE A 29 2.20 -3.92 -0.55
N ILE A 30 2.00 -2.74 -1.13
CA ILE A 30 0.80 -1.92 -0.94
C ILE A 30 -0.45 -2.66 -1.41
N LEU A 31 -0.42 -3.24 -2.62
CA LEU A 31 -1.56 -3.99 -3.16
C LEU A 31 -1.91 -5.21 -2.31
N LEU A 32 -0.91 -5.96 -1.85
CA LEU A 32 -1.10 -7.09 -0.95
C LEU A 32 -1.75 -6.66 0.37
N LEU A 33 -1.32 -5.52 0.93
CA LEU A 33 -1.87 -4.98 2.16
C LEU A 33 -3.34 -4.55 1.97
N ILE A 34 -3.66 -3.81 0.92
CA ILE A 34 -5.04 -3.37 0.63
C ILE A 34 -5.93 -4.62 0.42
N HIS A 35 -5.47 -5.59 -0.36
CA HIS A 35 -6.17 -6.84 -0.58
C HIS A 35 -6.48 -7.56 0.74
N TYR A 36 -5.52 -7.62 1.67
CA TYR A 36 -5.73 -8.22 2.98
C TYR A 36 -6.77 -7.44 3.81
N LEU A 37 -6.65 -6.12 3.87
CA LEU A 37 -7.55 -5.26 4.64
C LEU A 37 -9.00 -5.37 4.14
N VAL A 38 -9.21 -5.42 2.83
CA VAL A 38 -10.55 -5.47 2.24
C VAL A 38 -11.13 -6.87 2.29
N ASN A 39 -10.40 -7.88 1.79
CA ASN A 39 -10.97 -9.22 1.63
C ASN A 39 -11.02 -10.01 2.94
N TYR A 40 -10.10 -9.77 3.87
CA TYR A 40 -10.01 -10.53 5.12
C TYR A 40 -10.43 -9.71 6.33
N LYS A 41 -10.00 -8.45 6.44
CA LYS A 41 -10.44 -7.57 7.54
C LYS A 41 -11.78 -6.89 7.27
N LYS A 42 -12.33 -7.01 6.05
CA LYS A 42 -13.63 -6.43 5.64
C LYS A 42 -13.69 -4.91 5.81
N PHE A 43 -12.54 -4.25 5.68
CA PHE A 43 -12.48 -2.79 5.70
C PHE A 43 -13.09 -2.25 4.41
N THR A 44 -13.83 -1.16 4.55
CA THR A 44 -14.51 -0.46 3.45
C THR A 44 -14.10 1.00 3.46
N GLY A 45 -14.20 1.67 2.32
CA GLY A 45 -13.97 3.10 2.21
C GLY A 45 -13.04 3.43 1.06
N LYS A 46 -12.23 4.46 1.26
CA LYS A 46 -11.41 5.07 0.23
C LYS A 46 -9.94 4.73 0.41
N VAL A 47 -9.25 4.51 -0.70
CA VAL A 47 -7.79 4.39 -0.72
C VAL A 47 -7.20 5.73 -1.17
N VAL A 48 -6.33 6.30 -0.34
CA VAL A 48 -5.61 7.54 -0.64
C VAL A 48 -4.16 7.21 -0.90
N VAL A 49 -3.64 7.68 -2.03
CA VAL A 49 -2.27 7.34 -2.47
C VAL A 49 -1.53 8.60 -2.90
N ALA A 50 -0.25 8.70 -2.52
CA ALA A 50 0.60 9.81 -2.93
C ALA A 50 1.06 9.65 -4.38
N PHE A 51 1.26 10.75 -5.10
CA PHE A 51 1.61 10.79 -6.52
C PHE A 51 2.88 10.02 -6.91
N ILE A 52 3.73 9.65 -5.95
CA ILE A 52 4.92 8.82 -6.17
C ILE A 52 4.59 7.37 -6.55
N THR A 53 3.34 6.92 -6.42
CA THR A 53 2.92 5.57 -6.85
C THR A 53 2.54 5.53 -8.33
N THR A 54 2.89 4.44 -9.00
CA THR A 54 2.56 4.26 -10.41
C THR A 54 1.05 4.21 -10.67
N PRO A 55 0.57 4.68 -11.84
CA PRO A 55 -0.85 4.59 -12.22
C PRO A 55 -1.42 3.17 -12.20
N LYS A 56 -0.56 2.16 -12.32
CA LYS A 56 -0.95 0.74 -12.25
C LYS A 56 -1.57 0.36 -10.91
N VAL A 57 -1.14 0.99 -9.82
CA VAL A 57 -1.73 0.76 -8.48
C VAL A 57 -3.17 1.26 -8.43
N GLU A 58 -3.45 2.41 -9.05
CA GLU A 58 -4.81 2.93 -9.19
C GLU A 58 -5.69 1.98 -9.99
N GLU A 59 -5.22 1.56 -11.17
CA GLU A 59 -5.94 0.61 -12.04
C GLU A 59 -6.27 -0.69 -11.29
N ASP A 60 -5.30 -1.29 -10.60
CA ASP A 60 -5.48 -2.55 -9.88
C ASP A 60 -6.44 -2.40 -8.68
N ILE A 61 -6.37 -1.30 -7.94
CA ILE A 61 -7.29 -1.03 -6.80
C ILE A 61 -8.73 -0.88 -7.31
N VAL A 62 -8.94 -0.07 -8.34
CA VAL A 62 -10.28 0.19 -8.87
C VAL A 62 -10.85 -1.06 -9.56
N ALA A 63 -10.05 -1.75 -10.37
CA ALA A 63 -10.50 -2.90 -11.15
C ALA A 63 -10.74 -4.15 -10.29
N LEU A 64 -9.87 -4.43 -9.31
CA LEU A 64 -9.91 -5.68 -8.55
C LEU A 64 -10.69 -5.58 -7.24
N LEU A 65 -10.75 -4.40 -6.64
CA LEU A 65 -11.32 -4.21 -5.30
C LEU A 65 -12.54 -3.27 -5.27
N SER A 66 -12.85 -2.61 -6.39
CA SER A 66 -13.99 -1.68 -6.51
C SER A 66 -14.02 -0.59 -5.43
N LEU A 67 -12.83 -0.11 -5.03
CA LEU A 67 -12.67 0.95 -4.04
C LEU A 67 -12.54 2.31 -4.71
N GLU A 68 -12.99 3.34 -4.01
CA GLU A 68 -12.71 4.72 -4.42
C GLU A 68 -11.22 5.03 -4.26
N TYR A 69 -10.63 5.62 -5.28
CA TYR A 69 -9.24 6.06 -5.30
C TYR A 69 -9.16 7.59 -5.21
N GLN A 70 -8.19 8.09 -4.46
CA GLN A 70 -7.77 9.50 -4.50
C GLN A 70 -6.25 9.59 -4.54
N GLY A 71 -5.75 10.02 -5.70
CA GLY A 71 -4.39 10.49 -5.85
C GLY A 71 -4.23 11.88 -5.22
N HIS A 72 -3.11 12.10 -4.53
CA HIS A 72 -2.74 13.43 -4.05
C HIS A 72 -1.31 13.79 -4.46
N GLN A 73 -1.08 15.04 -4.87
CA GLN A 73 0.25 15.51 -5.30
C GLN A 73 1.27 15.59 -4.16
N ASP A 74 0.79 15.76 -2.93
CA ASP A 74 1.65 16.02 -1.78
C ASP A 74 2.04 14.77 -0.98
N GLU A 75 3.09 14.94 -0.18
CA GLU A 75 3.74 13.93 0.66
C GLU A 75 2.84 13.36 1.78
N PHE A 76 3.37 12.38 2.51
CA PHE A 76 2.72 11.65 3.61
C PHE A 76 1.97 12.54 4.62
N LYS A 77 2.47 13.76 4.89
CA LYS A 77 1.86 14.72 5.80
C LYS A 77 0.39 15.03 5.46
N TYR A 78 0.06 15.12 4.17
CA TYR A 78 -1.31 15.40 3.73
C TYR A 78 -2.22 14.16 3.86
N ILE A 79 -1.69 12.98 3.56
CA ILE A 79 -2.42 11.72 3.76
C ILE A 79 -2.80 11.56 5.24
N ALA A 80 -1.87 11.88 6.15
CA ALA A 80 -2.15 11.83 7.59
C ALA A 80 -3.33 12.73 7.99
N GLU A 81 -3.46 13.91 7.37
CA GLU A 81 -4.60 14.81 7.63
C GLU A 81 -5.93 14.22 7.15
N ILE A 82 -5.94 13.50 6.02
CA ILE A 82 -7.15 12.83 5.53
C ILE A 82 -7.55 11.66 6.44
N VAL A 83 -6.59 10.85 6.87
CA VAL A 83 -6.86 9.62 7.64
C VAL A 83 -7.33 9.90 9.07
N VAL A 84 -6.91 11.02 9.66
CA VAL A 84 -7.27 11.40 11.04
C VAL A 84 -8.64 12.09 11.14
N ARG A 85 -9.17 12.61 10.02
CA ARG A 85 -10.49 13.26 9.97
C ARG A 85 -11.61 12.23 9.92
#